data_AF-A0A9P3PKR9-F1
#
_entry.id   AF-A0A9P3PKR9-F1
#
_cell.length_a   1.000
_cell.length_b   1.000
_cell.length_c   1.000
_cell.angle_alpha   90.00
_cell.angle_beta   90.00
_cell.angle_gamma   90.00
#
_symmetry.space_group_name_H-M   'P 1'
#
loop_
_entity.id
_entity.type
_entity.pdbx_description
1 polymer ?
#
loop_
_entity_poly.entity_id
_entity_poly.type
_entity_poly.pdbx_seq_one_letter_code
_entity_poly.pdbx_strand_id
1 'polypeptide(L)'
;MPSVLRLQSWLQVFVLYVFVFAPSFLPPVHAVPAPAANASTERRCAKVLRRQEWRTLDTYQKKDYIKAVQCMQRLPPVTSFRTVNSHFDDFQALHINLTDRVHLVGHFLPWHRRFLSVYESALRKECGYKGANPYWDWTKDSKNLTTMLRSPVFSPTTGFGSAHLAGPVSDGPFASLPLAFGPGQAPNKHLLTRALNATLLQYLTKEQVLNTTRQPTFERFRVELEGAPVTPTIKIHDAGHRLIGGDMGDTYSSPGDPLFFLHHANLDRIWWEWQMADPAKRLHEVSGRASVTPPYGKVTLETMLEMGSLAERVPTQVPGHGLAAGIHHSTSKAFQDWDVKVPNIRGDPRLHWLPTGALPVTCTACTSSPSSPSPLPAPRSRPSATRQSLPSLLTARSPFALPASTPHPAMEAYFDNKGNILNARIRVARDHSAIYTLKTSFGGLRGRKVTVLQDENPGPPLSPGKPACVGCIWWREKAVEVLGQRKAVREVRRTEGWFKKTHYWRWSEDRKEYELRHEHEGWKATLDQGLSIAARFRVPFRPHLFHKTITPEVHLTKPALEEDEVFLILAMIYEEIKRQDRTNSSSVNGGLGW
;
A
#
# COMPACT_ATOMS: atom_id res chain seq x y z
N MET A 1 -20.82 -28.81 71.79
CA MET A 1 -21.17 -30.24 71.94
C MET A 1 -22.42 -30.55 71.10
N PRO A 2 -22.61 -31.80 70.64
CA PRO A 2 -22.87 -32.02 69.21
C PRO A 2 -23.98 -33.03 68.84
N SER A 3 -24.22 -33.20 67.52
CA SER A 3 -24.71 -34.42 66.84
C SER A 3 -26.16 -34.89 67.15
N VAL A 4 -26.93 -35.53 66.25
CA VAL A 4 -26.68 -36.83 65.59
C VAL A 4 -27.51 -37.00 64.29
N LEU A 5 -26.99 -37.86 63.40
CA LEU A 5 -27.40 -38.46 62.11
C LEU A 5 -28.92 -38.50 61.69
N ARG A 6 -29.37 -38.51 60.41
CA ARG A 6 -28.89 -38.92 59.04
C ARG A 6 -29.38 -40.33 58.58
N LEU A 7 -29.85 -40.42 57.31
CA LEU A 7 -30.28 -41.63 56.49
C LEU A 7 -31.71 -42.20 56.81
N GLN A 8 -32.53 -42.82 55.92
CA GLN A 8 -32.55 -42.96 54.43
C GLN A 8 -33.90 -43.49 53.82
N SER A 9 -34.22 -43.06 52.57
CA SER A 9 -34.81 -43.83 51.41
C SER A 9 -36.22 -44.48 51.37
N TRP A 10 -36.78 -44.53 50.13
CA TRP A 10 -37.94 -45.29 49.58
C TRP A 10 -39.36 -44.79 50.00
N LEU A 11 -40.32 -44.49 49.11
CA LEU A 11 -40.89 -45.31 48.02
C LEU A 11 -41.44 -44.47 46.84
N GLN A 12 -41.69 -45.12 45.70
CA GLN A 12 -42.41 -44.60 44.52
C GLN A 12 -43.84 -45.15 44.42
N VAL A 13 -44.60 -44.63 43.44
CA VAL A 13 -45.80 -45.17 42.76
C VAL A 13 -47.14 -45.07 43.52
N PHE A 14 -48.05 -44.20 43.01
CA PHE A 14 -49.34 -44.58 42.36
C PHE A 14 -50.26 -43.36 42.19
N VAL A 15 -50.55 -42.97 40.95
CA VAL A 15 -51.78 -42.21 40.59
C VAL A 15 -52.32 -42.82 39.30
N LEU A 16 -53.60 -43.18 39.28
CA LEU A 16 -54.24 -43.94 38.19
C LEU A 16 -54.71 -43.06 37.02
N TYR A 17 -54.79 -43.69 35.85
CA TYR A 17 -55.43 -43.19 34.64
C TYR A 17 -56.96 -43.20 34.73
N VAL A 18 -57.60 -42.24 34.07
CA VAL A 18 -58.94 -42.38 33.47
C VAL A 18 -58.84 -41.91 32.02
N PHE A 19 -59.07 -42.80 31.06
CA PHE A 19 -59.14 -42.47 29.64
C PHE A 19 -60.59 -42.10 29.25
N VAL A 20 -60.77 -40.99 28.53
CA VAL A 20 -61.98 -40.74 27.74
C VAL A 20 -61.58 -40.76 26.27
N PHE A 21 -62.13 -41.72 25.51
CA PHE A 21 -61.93 -41.82 24.07
C PHE A 21 -62.79 -40.80 23.34
N ALA A 22 -62.17 -39.84 22.66
CA ALA A 22 -62.79 -39.03 21.62
C ALA A 22 -62.11 -39.34 20.27
N PRO A 23 -62.84 -39.63 19.19
CA PRO A 23 -62.24 -39.92 17.89
C PRO A 23 -61.79 -38.61 17.21
N SER A 24 -60.51 -38.29 17.35
CA SER A 24 -59.89 -37.17 16.65
C SER A 24 -59.78 -37.46 15.16
N PHE A 25 -60.71 -36.93 14.37
CA PHE A 25 -60.56 -36.82 12.92
C PHE A 25 -59.37 -35.90 12.61
N LEU A 26 -58.27 -36.48 12.14
CA LEU A 26 -57.16 -35.71 11.58
C LEU A 26 -57.61 -35.14 10.23
N PRO A 27 -57.58 -33.81 10.00
CA PRO A 27 -57.78 -33.27 8.67
C PRO A 27 -56.63 -33.73 7.76
N PRO A 28 -56.85 -33.82 6.43
CA PRO A 28 -55.79 -34.19 5.50
C PRO A 28 -54.64 -33.18 5.62
N VAL A 29 -53.43 -33.69 5.86
CA VAL A 29 -52.22 -32.86 5.87
C VAL A 29 -51.99 -32.37 4.45
N HIS A 30 -52.47 -31.17 4.14
CA HIS A 30 -52.01 -30.46 2.95
C HIS A 30 -50.51 -30.26 3.10
N ALA A 31 -49.74 -30.89 2.20
CA ALA A 31 -48.33 -30.65 2.09
C ALA A 31 -48.13 -29.17 1.81
N VAL A 32 -47.67 -28.42 2.82
CA VAL A 32 -47.21 -27.05 2.64
C VAL A 32 -46.11 -27.14 1.58
N PRO A 33 -46.25 -26.46 0.42
CA PRO A 33 -45.20 -26.48 -0.57
C PRO A 33 -43.94 -25.96 0.10
N ALA A 34 -42.86 -26.75 0.05
CA ALA A 34 -41.56 -26.31 0.55
C ALA A 34 -41.29 -24.92 -0.05
N PRO A 35 -40.88 -23.92 0.76
CA PRO A 35 -40.70 -22.57 0.28
C PRO A 35 -39.77 -22.64 -0.93
N ALA A 36 -40.30 -22.24 -2.09
CA ALA A 36 -39.61 -22.40 -3.37
C ALA A 36 -38.19 -21.91 -3.21
N ALA A 37 -37.21 -22.78 -3.52
CA ALA A 37 -35.80 -22.54 -3.24
C ALA A 37 -35.41 -21.18 -3.79
N ASN A 38 -35.36 -20.19 -2.90
CA ASN A 38 -35.39 -18.80 -3.30
C ASN A 38 -34.02 -18.54 -3.91
N ALA A 39 -33.98 -18.46 -5.25
CA ALA A 39 -32.75 -18.46 -6.03
C ALA A 39 -31.84 -17.42 -5.40
N SER A 40 -30.74 -17.87 -4.80
CA SER A 40 -29.90 -17.04 -3.96
C SER A 40 -29.35 -15.92 -4.83
N THR A 41 -29.98 -14.75 -4.78
CA THR A 41 -29.52 -13.58 -5.52
C THR A 41 -28.11 -13.31 -5.04
N GLU A 42 -27.13 -13.56 -5.92
CA GLU A 42 -25.72 -13.30 -5.62
C GLU A 42 -25.63 -11.88 -5.08
N ARG A 43 -25.28 -11.72 -3.80
CA ARG A 43 -25.00 -10.42 -3.21
C ARG A 43 -23.67 -9.93 -3.76
N ARG A 44 -23.69 -9.48 -5.02
CA ARG A 44 -22.58 -8.84 -5.69
C ARG A 44 -22.29 -7.54 -4.96
N CYS A 45 -21.03 -7.33 -4.58
CA CYS A 45 -20.60 -6.10 -3.94
C CYS A 45 -20.87 -4.92 -4.88
N ALA A 46 -21.89 -4.11 -4.56
CA ALA A 46 -22.31 -2.98 -5.39
C ALA A 46 -21.18 -1.97 -5.67
N LYS A 47 -20.17 -1.93 -4.80
CA LYS A 47 -18.89 -1.25 -5.01
C LYS A 47 -17.76 -2.09 -4.42
N VAL A 48 -16.85 -2.54 -5.28
CA VAL A 48 -15.61 -3.20 -4.84
C VAL A 48 -14.59 -2.13 -4.44
N LEU A 49 -14.05 -2.24 -3.23
CA LEU A 49 -12.94 -1.40 -2.77
C LEU A 49 -11.61 -2.01 -3.23
N ARG A 50 -10.75 -1.18 -3.84
CA ARG A 50 -9.43 -1.61 -4.33
C ARG A 50 -8.35 -1.13 -3.38
N ARG A 51 -7.73 -2.07 -2.65
CA ARG A 51 -6.47 -1.83 -1.95
C ARG A 51 -5.35 -1.59 -2.96
N GLN A 52 -4.47 -0.64 -2.67
CA GLN A 52 -3.45 -0.16 -3.60
C GLN A 52 -2.09 -0.08 -2.89
N GLU A 53 -1.01 -0.29 -3.63
CA GLU A 53 0.35 -0.17 -3.06
C GLU A 53 0.62 1.30 -2.72
N TRP A 54 1.30 1.59 -1.61
CA TRP A 54 1.49 2.96 -1.14
C TRP A 54 2.04 3.92 -2.20
N ARG A 55 2.99 3.50 -3.04
CA ARG A 55 3.53 4.33 -4.15
C ARG A 55 2.53 4.57 -5.28
N THR A 56 1.50 3.74 -5.41
CA THR A 56 0.45 3.92 -6.43
C THR A 56 -0.57 4.97 -6.05
N LEU A 57 -0.67 5.32 -4.75
CA LEU A 57 -1.46 6.46 -4.28
C LEU A 57 -0.80 7.79 -4.64
N ASP A 58 -1.62 8.75 -5.05
CA ASP A 58 -1.19 10.15 -5.18
C ASP A 58 -1.01 10.82 -3.79
N THR A 59 -0.45 12.04 -3.79
CA THR A 59 -0.18 12.80 -2.55
C THR A 59 -1.45 13.09 -1.74
N TYR A 60 -2.59 13.32 -2.38
CA TYR A 60 -3.86 13.56 -1.69
C TYR A 60 -4.35 12.27 -1.03
N GLN A 61 -4.36 11.15 -1.73
CA GLN A 61 -4.78 9.84 -1.22
C GLN A 61 -3.93 9.37 -0.03
N LYS A 62 -2.61 9.64 -0.06
CA LYS A 62 -1.70 9.40 1.08
C LYS A 62 -2.08 10.27 2.28
N LYS A 63 -2.24 11.60 2.08
CA LYS A 63 -2.63 12.54 3.14
C LYS A 63 -4.02 12.23 3.71
N ASP A 64 -4.99 11.81 2.89
CA ASP A 64 -6.35 11.44 3.33
C ASP A 64 -6.34 10.19 4.23
N TYR A 65 -5.55 9.16 3.87
CA TYR A 65 -5.36 7.99 4.75
C TYR A 65 -4.71 8.38 6.08
N ILE A 66 -3.58 9.12 6.04
CA ILE A 66 -2.86 9.59 7.24
C ILE A 66 -3.79 10.40 8.16
N LYS A 67 -4.55 11.34 7.59
CA LYS A 67 -5.53 12.17 8.31
C LYS A 67 -6.61 11.33 9.00
N ALA A 68 -7.05 10.24 8.38
CA ALA A 68 -8.03 9.32 8.96
C ALA A 68 -7.44 8.52 10.13
N VAL A 69 -6.18 8.06 10.04
CA VAL A 69 -5.46 7.44 11.17
C VAL A 69 -5.31 8.44 12.34
N GLN A 70 -4.85 9.66 12.06
CA GLN A 70 -4.76 10.74 13.05
C GLN A 70 -6.13 11.20 13.59
N CYS A 71 -7.23 10.84 12.94
CA CYS A 71 -8.57 11.05 13.48
C CYS A 71 -8.92 9.96 14.52
N MET A 72 -8.63 8.68 14.27
CA MET A 72 -8.86 7.62 15.28
C MET A 72 -8.00 7.81 16.53
N GLN A 73 -6.81 8.39 16.40
CA GLN A 73 -5.95 8.81 17.52
C GLN A 73 -6.53 9.97 18.36
N ARG A 74 -7.59 10.64 17.89
CA ARG A 74 -8.30 11.74 18.59
C ARG A 74 -9.73 11.40 18.98
N LEU A 75 -10.33 10.36 18.40
CA LEU A 75 -11.61 9.83 18.82
C LEU A 75 -11.45 9.15 20.20
N PRO A 76 -12.45 9.25 21.10
CA PRO A 76 -12.43 8.52 22.36
C PRO A 76 -12.47 7.00 22.09
N PRO A 77 -11.92 6.17 23.00
CA PRO A 77 -12.01 4.72 22.89
C PRO A 77 -13.48 4.26 22.98
N VAL A 78 -13.80 3.22 22.23
CA VAL A 78 -15.14 2.58 22.20
C VAL A 78 -15.15 1.21 22.89
N THR A 79 -13.99 0.70 23.31
CA THR A 79 -13.88 -0.53 24.08
C THR A 79 -13.83 -0.27 25.59
N SER A 80 -14.06 -1.33 26.37
CA SER A 80 -13.91 -1.32 27.83
C SER A 80 -12.51 -1.76 28.29
N PHE A 81 -11.49 -1.73 27.41
CA PHE A 81 -10.12 -2.04 27.83
C PHE A 81 -9.63 -0.99 28.84
N ARG A 82 -8.69 -1.37 29.71
CA ARG A 82 -8.04 -0.42 30.63
C ARG A 82 -6.89 0.27 29.89
N THR A 83 -6.59 1.50 30.29
CA THR A 83 -5.45 2.31 29.77
C THR A 83 -5.59 2.81 28.32
N VAL A 84 -6.58 2.38 27.53
CA VAL A 84 -6.87 2.99 26.22
C VAL A 84 -7.26 4.47 26.38
N ASN A 85 -6.71 5.34 25.53
CA ASN A 85 -6.94 6.80 25.52
C ASN A 85 -7.56 7.27 24.20
N SER A 86 -7.51 6.45 23.14
CA SER A 86 -8.04 6.77 21.81
C SER A 86 -8.70 5.57 21.15
N HIS A 87 -9.49 5.80 20.10
CA HIS A 87 -10.02 4.72 19.29
C HIS A 87 -8.93 3.94 18.53
N PHE A 88 -7.78 4.55 18.27
CA PHE A 88 -6.61 3.82 17.74
C PHE A 88 -6.02 2.86 18.78
N ASP A 89 -6.00 3.24 20.07
CA ASP A 89 -5.55 2.39 21.17
C ASP A 89 -6.43 1.14 21.33
N ASP A 90 -7.73 1.21 21.00
CA ASP A 90 -8.64 0.05 21.04
C ASP A 90 -8.15 -1.10 20.13
N PHE A 91 -7.62 -0.78 18.95
CA PHE A 91 -7.08 -1.79 18.02
C PHE A 91 -5.80 -2.42 18.58
N GLN A 92 -4.91 -1.62 19.18
CA GLN A 92 -3.70 -2.13 19.84
C GLN A 92 -4.07 -3.02 21.04
N ALA A 93 -5.01 -2.59 21.89
CA ALA A 93 -5.46 -3.32 23.06
C ALA A 93 -6.19 -4.63 22.70
N LEU A 94 -7.03 -4.63 21.67
CA LEU A 94 -7.68 -5.86 21.17
C LEU A 94 -6.65 -6.89 20.71
N HIS A 95 -5.64 -6.44 19.96
CA HIS A 95 -4.58 -7.31 19.48
C HIS A 95 -3.78 -7.89 20.65
N ILE A 96 -3.28 -7.05 21.57
CA ILE A 96 -2.59 -7.47 22.80
C ILE A 96 -3.39 -8.54 23.56
N ASN A 97 -4.69 -8.32 23.75
CA ASN A 97 -5.58 -9.23 24.48
C ASN A 97 -5.85 -10.56 23.76
N LEU A 98 -5.61 -10.64 22.45
CA LEU A 98 -5.87 -11.82 21.62
C LEU A 98 -4.63 -12.47 21.01
N THR A 99 -3.42 -11.89 21.15
CA THR A 99 -2.18 -12.33 20.50
C THR A 99 -1.97 -13.84 20.52
N ASP A 100 -2.00 -14.48 21.70
CA ASP A 100 -1.76 -15.92 21.88
C ASP A 100 -2.86 -16.82 21.28
N ARG A 101 -4.02 -16.25 20.98
CA ARG A 101 -5.15 -16.94 20.36
C ARG A 101 -5.16 -16.79 18.84
N VAL A 102 -4.54 -15.75 18.30
CA VAL A 102 -4.62 -15.38 16.87
C VAL A 102 -3.31 -15.56 16.11
N HIS A 103 -2.19 -15.80 16.80
CA HIS A 103 -0.91 -16.17 16.20
C HIS A 103 -0.60 -17.65 16.36
N LEU A 104 0.18 -18.20 15.44
CA LEU A 104 0.66 -19.59 15.41
C LEU A 104 -0.49 -20.62 15.37
N VAL A 105 -1.66 -20.20 14.85
CA VAL A 105 -2.93 -20.93 14.75
C VAL A 105 -3.49 -20.87 13.33
N GLY A 106 -4.37 -21.81 12.97
CA GLY A 106 -4.97 -21.90 11.64
C GLY A 106 -5.81 -20.68 11.22
N HIS A 107 -6.36 -19.94 12.18
CA HIS A 107 -7.21 -18.78 11.89
C HIS A 107 -6.46 -17.43 11.88
N PHE A 108 -5.12 -17.45 11.97
CA PHE A 108 -4.26 -16.26 11.90
C PHE A 108 -4.55 -15.36 10.70
N LEU A 109 -4.56 -15.94 9.49
CA LEU A 109 -4.84 -15.20 8.24
C LEU A 109 -6.29 -14.66 8.16
N PRO A 110 -7.34 -15.49 8.40
CA PRO A 110 -8.72 -15.00 8.51
C PRO A 110 -8.91 -13.89 9.54
N TRP A 111 -8.31 -14.01 10.73
CA TRP A 111 -8.44 -13.03 11.81
C TRP A 111 -7.82 -11.70 11.40
N HIS A 112 -6.59 -11.69 10.88
CA HIS A 112 -5.94 -10.46 10.42
C HIS A 112 -6.67 -9.81 9.22
N ARG A 113 -7.20 -10.60 8.27
CA ARG A 113 -8.07 -10.08 7.20
C ARG A 113 -9.32 -9.39 7.76
N ARG A 114 -9.96 -9.97 8.78
CA ARG A 114 -11.12 -9.37 9.46
C ARG A 114 -10.72 -8.12 10.26
N PHE A 115 -9.61 -8.15 10.99
CA PHE A 115 -9.07 -7.01 11.74
C PHE A 115 -8.79 -5.80 10.83
N LEU A 116 -8.14 -6.02 9.68
CA LEU A 116 -7.98 -5.01 8.62
C LEU A 116 -9.31 -4.47 8.10
N SER A 117 -10.33 -5.31 7.96
CA SER A 117 -11.66 -4.90 7.49
C SER A 117 -12.43 -4.08 8.52
N VAL A 118 -12.28 -4.37 9.82
CA VAL A 118 -12.84 -3.58 10.92
C VAL A 118 -12.15 -2.21 10.99
N TYR A 119 -10.82 -2.18 10.89
CA TYR A 119 -10.02 -0.96 10.83
C TYR A 119 -10.37 -0.09 9.60
N GLU A 120 -10.50 -0.69 8.41
CA GLU A 120 -10.95 0.00 7.20
C GLU A 120 -12.37 0.57 7.37
N SER A 121 -13.26 -0.14 8.07
CA SER A 121 -14.61 0.34 8.40
C SER A 121 -14.57 1.56 9.32
N ALA A 122 -13.77 1.53 10.39
CA ALA A 122 -13.63 2.66 11.33
C ALA A 122 -13.09 3.91 10.63
N LEU A 123 -11.96 3.79 9.90
CA LEU A 123 -11.40 4.87 9.07
C LEU A 123 -12.45 5.53 8.16
N ARG A 124 -13.28 4.70 7.50
CA ARG A 124 -14.25 5.17 6.50
C ARG A 124 -15.53 5.75 7.09
N LYS A 125 -16.07 5.15 8.15
CA LYS A 125 -17.36 5.53 8.75
C LYS A 125 -17.22 6.65 9.77
N GLU A 126 -16.16 6.62 10.58
CA GLU A 126 -15.99 7.51 11.73
C GLU A 126 -15.03 8.65 11.42
N CYS A 127 -13.98 8.36 10.64
CA CYS A 127 -12.99 9.34 10.20
C CYS A 127 -13.16 9.81 8.74
N GLY A 128 -14.24 9.38 8.09
CA GLY A 128 -14.67 9.89 6.79
C GLY A 128 -13.85 9.46 5.57
N TYR A 129 -12.82 8.61 5.75
CA TYR A 129 -11.94 8.12 4.68
C TYR A 129 -12.72 7.53 3.50
N LYS A 130 -12.29 7.79 2.25
CA LYS A 130 -13.00 7.29 1.05
C LYS A 130 -12.30 6.13 0.34
N GLY A 131 -11.01 5.93 0.60
CA GLY A 131 -10.20 4.86 0.02
C GLY A 131 -10.37 3.49 0.72
N ALA A 132 -9.54 2.54 0.31
CA ALA A 132 -9.37 1.24 0.95
C ALA A 132 -7.99 1.20 1.66
N ASN A 133 -7.75 0.25 2.57
CA ASN A 133 -6.44 0.15 3.22
C ASN A 133 -5.34 0.00 2.15
N PRO A 134 -4.31 0.87 2.14
CA PRO A 134 -3.15 0.67 1.30
C PRO A 134 -2.31 -0.49 1.83
N TYR A 135 -1.42 -1.00 0.98
CA TYR A 135 -0.43 -1.99 1.38
C TYR A 135 0.99 -1.51 1.09
N TRP A 136 1.94 -1.97 1.90
CA TRP A 136 3.36 -1.70 1.70
C TRP A 136 4.04 -2.92 1.08
N ASP A 137 4.46 -2.80 -0.18
CA ASP A 137 5.25 -3.82 -0.86
C ASP A 137 6.74 -3.68 -0.52
N TRP A 138 7.18 -4.36 0.55
CA TRP A 138 8.57 -4.39 1.02
C TRP A 138 9.54 -4.91 -0.04
N THR A 139 9.09 -5.72 -1.00
CA THR A 139 9.96 -6.33 -2.02
C THR A 139 10.56 -5.31 -2.99
N LYS A 140 10.00 -4.09 -3.03
CA LYS A 140 10.53 -2.92 -3.75
C LYS A 140 11.65 -2.21 -2.99
N ASP A 141 11.72 -2.41 -1.68
CA ASP A 141 12.61 -1.72 -0.75
C ASP A 141 13.76 -2.59 -0.23
N SER A 142 13.57 -3.92 -0.25
CA SER A 142 14.42 -4.89 0.45
C SER A 142 15.82 -5.11 -0.13
N LYS A 143 16.26 -4.30 -1.11
CA LYS A 143 17.57 -4.47 -1.77
C LYS A 143 18.74 -4.16 -0.84
N ASN A 144 18.66 -3.07 -0.07
CA ASN A 144 19.63 -2.68 0.95
C ASN A 144 19.02 -1.63 1.90
N LEU A 145 19.76 -1.26 2.95
CA LEU A 145 19.31 -0.26 3.92
C LEU A 145 19.03 1.11 3.28
N THR A 146 19.79 1.53 2.27
CA THR A 146 19.58 2.82 1.58
C THR A 146 18.27 2.83 0.79
N THR A 147 17.90 1.74 0.11
CA THR A 147 16.59 1.65 -0.55
C THR A 147 15.45 1.57 0.47
N MET A 148 15.65 0.84 1.57
CA MET A 148 14.68 0.74 2.65
C MET A 148 14.38 2.11 3.28
N LEU A 149 15.40 2.86 3.70
CA LEU A 149 15.27 4.20 4.27
C LEU A 149 14.64 5.22 3.30
N ARG A 150 14.76 4.99 1.99
CA ARG A 150 14.14 5.81 0.93
C ARG A 150 12.72 5.37 0.56
N SER A 151 12.16 4.35 1.22
CA SER A 151 10.79 3.89 0.95
C SER A 151 9.79 5.02 1.20
N PRO A 152 8.82 5.28 0.29
CA PRO A 152 7.83 6.33 0.49
C PRO A 152 6.89 6.11 1.69
N VAL A 153 6.88 4.93 2.33
CA VAL A 153 6.22 4.77 3.64
C VAL A 153 6.96 5.50 4.77
N PHE A 154 8.24 5.81 4.62
CA PHE A 154 9.03 6.60 5.57
C PHE A 154 9.14 8.09 5.18
N SER A 155 8.29 8.56 4.26
CA SER A 155 8.21 9.98 3.94
C SER A 155 7.73 10.79 5.17
N PRO A 156 8.40 11.90 5.52
CA PRO A 156 7.97 12.78 6.61
C PRO A 156 6.72 13.60 6.27
N THR A 157 6.28 13.65 5.01
CA THR A 157 5.14 14.47 4.58
C THR A 157 3.99 13.65 3.99
N THR A 158 4.31 12.51 3.40
CA THR A 158 3.39 11.62 2.65
C THR A 158 3.61 10.16 3.03
N GLY A 159 3.97 9.92 4.29
CA GLY A 159 4.32 8.64 4.87
C GLY A 159 4.14 8.67 6.39
N PHE A 160 4.79 7.74 7.08
CA PHE A 160 4.57 7.42 8.49
C PHE A 160 5.71 7.94 9.40
N GLY A 161 6.39 9.00 8.97
CA GLY A 161 7.63 9.48 9.57
C GLY A 161 8.84 8.63 9.17
N SER A 162 10.03 9.21 9.23
CA SER A 162 11.27 8.54 8.85
C SER A 162 11.56 7.34 9.76
N ALA A 163 12.30 6.37 9.20
CA ALA A 163 12.77 5.23 9.95
C ALA A 163 14.18 5.49 10.47
N HIS A 164 14.38 5.26 11.76
CA HIS A 164 15.65 5.44 12.44
C HIS A 164 16.29 4.09 12.79
N LEU A 165 17.61 4.08 13.00
CA LEU A 165 18.33 2.90 13.45
C LEU A 165 17.89 2.46 14.86
N ALA A 166 17.56 3.42 15.73
CA ALA A 166 16.91 3.21 17.02
C ALA A 166 16.29 4.52 17.54
N GLY A 167 15.17 4.43 18.26
CA GLY A 167 14.60 5.51 19.06
C GLY A 167 13.18 5.94 18.63
N PRO A 168 12.64 7.01 19.24
CA PRO A 168 11.36 7.60 18.85
C PRO A 168 11.36 8.04 17.38
N VAL A 169 10.21 7.94 16.71
CA VAL A 169 10.00 8.57 15.40
C VAL A 169 10.09 10.08 15.58
N SER A 170 11.03 10.73 14.90
CA SER A 170 11.37 12.14 15.15
C SER A 170 10.73 13.14 14.18
N ASP A 171 10.10 12.66 13.10
CA ASP A 171 9.46 13.50 12.09
C ASP A 171 8.14 12.95 11.54
N GLY A 172 7.44 13.80 10.79
CA GLY A 172 6.22 13.45 10.08
C GLY A 172 4.99 13.23 10.95
N PRO A 173 3.91 12.66 10.39
CA PRO A 173 2.57 12.72 10.97
C PRO A 173 2.40 11.98 12.30
N PHE A 174 3.36 11.14 12.69
CA PHE A 174 3.31 10.30 13.88
C PHE A 174 4.51 10.50 14.83
N ALA A 175 5.33 11.55 14.62
CA ALA A 175 6.48 11.88 15.48
C ALA A 175 6.14 12.08 16.97
N SER A 176 4.90 12.48 17.23
CA SER A 176 4.38 12.74 18.58
C SER A 176 3.18 11.85 18.88
N LEU A 177 3.13 10.64 18.31
CA LEU A 177 2.11 9.64 18.64
C LEU A 177 2.41 9.05 20.04
N PRO A 178 1.57 9.34 21.06
CA PRO A 178 1.66 8.63 22.33
C PRO A 178 1.10 7.21 22.16
N LEU A 179 1.79 6.22 22.71
CA LEU A 179 1.30 4.86 22.88
C LEU A 179 0.99 4.61 24.35
N ALA A 180 -0.05 3.82 24.61
CA ALA A 180 -0.54 3.48 25.95
C ALA A 180 -0.01 2.14 26.47
N PHE A 181 0.51 1.31 25.57
CA PHE A 181 0.97 -0.06 25.81
C PHE A 181 2.29 -0.29 25.07
N GLY A 182 3.07 -1.26 25.54
CA GLY A 182 4.26 -1.76 24.86
C GLY A 182 5.58 -1.40 25.59
N PRO A 183 6.63 -2.24 25.50
CA PRO A 183 6.65 -3.55 24.83
C PRO A 183 5.81 -4.60 25.56
N GLY A 184 5.41 -5.65 24.83
CA GLY A 184 4.53 -6.70 25.31
C GLY A 184 3.12 -6.22 25.66
N GLN A 185 2.55 -6.81 26.72
CA GLN A 185 1.16 -6.58 27.15
C GLN A 185 1.00 -5.42 28.15
N ALA A 186 2.12 -4.82 28.61
CA ALA A 186 2.11 -3.91 29.74
C ALA A 186 1.59 -2.50 29.37
N PRO A 187 0.76 -1.87 30.23
CA PRO A 187 0.52 -0.43 30.19
C PRO A 187 1.83 0.35 30.34
N ASN A 188 2.18 1.18 29.36
CA ASN A 188 3.40 1.98 29.38
C ASN A 188 3.25 3.20 28.44
N LYS A 189 3.28 4.41 29.01
CA LYS A 189 3.14 5.65 28.25
C LYS A 189 4.47 6.09 27.66
N HIS A 190 4.59 6.04 26.34
CA HIS A 190 5.79 6.44 25.61
C HIS A 190 5.42 6.96 24.20
N LEU A 191 6.41 7.42 23.44
CA LEU A 191 6.23 7.79 22.02
C LEU A 191 6.55 6.61 21.12
N LEU A 192 5.86 6.51 19.97
CA LEU A 192 6.15 5.50 18.94
C LEU A 192 7.67 5.41 18.64
N THR A 193 8.22 4.22 18.79
CA THR A 193 9.63 3.89 18.55
C THR A 193 9.82 2.98 17.34
N ARG A 194 10.99 3.11 16.69
CA ARG A 194 11.47 2.20 15.64
C ARG A 194 12.94 1.88 15.86
N ALA A 195 13.38 0.71 15.43
CA ALA A 195 14.76 0.26 15.51
C ALA A 195 15.11 -0.63 14.31
N LEU A 196 15.45 0.01 13.17
CA LEU A 196 15.63 -0.70 11.90
C LEU A 196 16.71 -1.79 11.94
N ASN A 197 16.32 -3.04 11.71
CA ASN A 197 17.24 -4.17 11.59
C ASN A 197 17.46 -4.59 10.13
N ALA A 198 18.49 -4.01 9.51
CA ALA A 198 18.86 -4.26 8.11
C ALA A 198 19.19 -5.74 7.78
N THR A 199 19.53 -6.57 8.78
CA THR A 199 19.84 -8.01 8.55
C THR A 199 18.63 -8.81 8.04
N LEU A 200 17.42 -8.27 8.21
CA LEU A 200 16.17 -8.94 7.86
C LEU A 200 15.68 -8.66 6.43
N LEU A 201 16.34 -7.75 5.71
CA LEU A 201 16.00 -7.39 4.32
C LEU A 201 16.02 -8.61 3.38
N GLN A 202 16.89 -9.59 3.63
CA GLN A 202 16.98 -10.85 2.88
C GLN A 202 15.70 -11.71 2.93
N TYR A 203 14.87 -11.55 3.96
CA TYR A 203 13.62 -12.31 4.12
C TYR A 203 12.42 -11.65 3.41
N LEU A 204 12.58 -10.42 2.91
CA LEU A 204 11.50 -9.60 2.35
C LEU A 204 11.59 -9.45 0.82
N THR A 205 12.27 -10.39 0.15
CA THR A 205 12.48 -10.37 -1.31
C THR A 205 11.32 -11.02 -2.08
N LYS A 206 11.26 -10.76 -3.39
CA LYS A 206 10.31 -11.45 -4.30
C LYS A 206 10.46 -12.98 -4.28
N GLU A 207 11.68 -13.48 -4.04
CA GLU A 207 11.94 -14.92 -3.95
C GLU A 207 11.25 -15.54 -2.72
N GLN A 208 11.28 -14.86 -1.57
CA GLN A 208 10.59 -15.37 -0.38
C GLN A 208 9.07 -15.35 -0.56
N VAL A 209 8.50 -14.32 -1.20
CA VAL A 209 7.08 -14.31 -1.59
C VAL A 209 6.75 -15.47 -2.55
N LEU A 210 7.64 -15.82 -3.48
CA LEU A 210 7.47 -17.00 -4.34
C LEU A 210 7.55 -18.32 -3.56
N ASN A 211 8.48 -18.45 -2.61
CA ASN A 211 8.60 -19.64 -1.75
C ASN A 211 7.37 -19.83 -0.86
N THR A 212 6.78 -18.75 -0.35
CA THR A 212 5.50 -18.76 0.37
C THR A 212 4.34 -19.15 -0.57
N THR A 213 4.17 -18.46 -1.71
CA THR A 213 3.02 -18.70 -2.61
C THR A 213 3.07 -20.03 -3.37
N ARG A 214 4.23 -20.71 -3.40
CA ARG A 214 4.37 -22.09 -3.91
C ARG A 214 3.87 -23.17 -2.94
N GLN A 215 3.58 -22.86 -1.68
CA GLN A 215 3.14 -23.89 -0.74
C GLN A 215 1.81 -24.53 -1.17
N PRO A 216 1.67 -25.86 -1.07
CA PRO A 216 0.59 -26.59 -1.73
C PRO A 216 -0.74 -26.54 -0.99
N THR A 217 -0.73 -26.33 0.32
CA THR A 217 -1.90 -26.36 1.23
C THR A 217 -1.92 -25.13 2.12
N PHE A 218 -3.09 -24.79 2.66
CA PHE A 218 -3.31 -23.61 3.50
C PHE A 218 -2.38 -23.60 4.72
N GLU A 219 -2.27 -24.69 5.48
CA GLU A 219 -1.39 -24.69 6.66
C GLU A 219 0.09 -24.51 6.28
N ARG A 220 0.57 -25.13 5.19
CA ARG A 220 1.95 -24.90 4.74
C ARG A 220 2.17 -23.46 4.28
N PHE A 221 1.22 -22.88 3.55
CA PHE A 221 1.26 -21.48 3.14
C PHE A 221 1.30 -20.55 4.36
N ARG A 222 0.41 -20.78 5.33
CA ARG A 222 0.26 -19.99 6.55
C ARG A 222 1.51 -20.08 7.45
N VAL A 223 2.08 -21.29 7.63
CA VAL A 223 3.34 -21.51 8.36
C VAL A 223 4.50 -20.77 7.70
N GLU A 224 4.66 -20.94 6.38
CA GLU A 224 5.74 -20.32 5.60
C GLU A 224 5.58 -18.80 5.45
N LEU A 225 4.37 -18.26 5.65
CA LEU A 225 4.09 -16.83 5.67
C LEU A 225 4.38 -16.22 7.06
N GLU A 226 3.87 -16.85 8.13
CA GLU A 226 3.87 -16.31 9.49
C GLU A 226 5.26 -16.35 10.16
N GLY A 227 5.99 -17.44 9.98
CA GLY A 227 7.38 -17.55 10.42
C GLY A 227 7.62 -18.13 11.82
N ALA A 228 8.67 -17.64 12.48
CA ALA A 228 9.19 -18.21 13.71
C ALA A 228 8.28 -17.88 14.92
N PRO A 229 8.08 -18.81 15.87
CA PRO A 229 8.81 -20.07 16.08
C PRO A 229 8.19 -21.31 15.43
N VAL A 230 7.15 -21.19 14.58
CA VAL A 230 6.54 -22.36 13.92
C VAL A 230 7.43 -22.88 12.79
N THR A 231 8.20 -21.98 12.16
CA THR A 231 9.35 -22.32 11.31
C THR A 231 10.67 -22.17 12.09
N PRO A 232 11.73 -22.91 11.71
CA PRO A 232 13.08 -22.74 12.27
C PRO A 232 13.78 -21.47 11.79
N THR A 233 13.22 -20.76 10.81
CA THR A 233 13.78 -19.55 10.19
C THR A 233 12.74 -18.45 10.08
N ILE A 234 13.20 -17.19 10.03
CA ILE A 234 12.37 -16.00 9.81
C ILE A 234 11.77 -16.03 8.40
N LYS A 235 10.55 -15.49 8.26
CA LYS A 235 9.72 -15.43 7.04
C LYS A 235 9.17 -14.02 6.81
N ILE A 236 8.26 -13.85 5.86
CA ILE A 236 7.83 -12.53 5.38
C ILE A 236 7.02 -11.71 6.40
N HIS A 237 6.26 -12.35 7.30
CA HIS A 237 5.52 -11.68 8.37
C HIS A 237 6.46 -11.21 9.49
N ASP A 238 7.14 -12.13 10.17
CA ASP A 238 8.02 -11.80 11.29
C ASP A 238 9.24 -10.97 10.85
N ALA A 239 9.73 -11.10 9.61
CA ALA A 239 10.71 -10.16 9.07
C ALA A 239 10.14 -8.75 8.89
N GLY A 240 8.90 -8.58 8.42
CA GLY A 240 8.33 -7.24 8.19
C GLY A 240 8.11 -6.48 9.49
N HIS A 241 7.68 -7.18 10.54
CA HIS A 241 7.64 -6.66 11.91
C HIS A 241 9.04 -6.33 12.46
N ARG A 242 9.92 -7.34 12.55
CA ARG A 242 11.24 -7.20 13.19
C ARG A 242 12.22 -6.32 12.40
N LEU A 243 12.00 -6.12 11.10
CA LEU A 243 12.75 -5.16 10.29
C LEU A 243 12.57 -3.75 10.84
N ILE A 244 11.33 -3.33 11.15
CA ILE A 244 11.06 -1.99 11.67
C ILE A 244 11.56 -1.86 13.11
N GLY A 245 11.44 -2.93 13.91
CA GLY A 245 11.81 -2.91 15.32
C GLY A 245 10.97 -1.92 16.13
N GLY A 246 11.43 -1.57 17.33
CA GLY A 246 10.63 -0.78 18.27
C GLY A 246 9.28 -1.44 18.52
N ASP A 247 8.22 -0.63 18.55
CA ASP A 247 6.85 -1.10 18.74
C ASP A 247 6.40 -2.09 17.67
N MET A 248 6.67 -1.79 16.39
CA MET A 248 6.31 -2.66 15.26
C MET A 248 7.00 -4.04 15.32
N GLY A 249 8.13 -4.14 16.03
CA GLY A 249 8.85 -5.40 16.26
C GLY A 249 8.27 -6.28 17.36
N ASP A 250 7.36 -5.76 18.20
CA ASP A 250 6.79 -6.48 19.34
C ASP A 250 5.53 -7.27 18.96
N THR A 251 5.50 -8.56 19.30
CA THR A 251 4.42 -9.49 18.90
C THR A 251 3.06 -9.10 19.46
N TYR A 252 2.98 -8.38 20.57
CA TYR A 252 1.70 -7.99 21.19
C TYR A 252 1.29 -6.58 20.80
N SER A 253 2.21 -5.62 20.93
CA SER A 253 1.93 -4.18 20.86
C SER A 253 2.15 -3.55 19.47
N SER A 254 2.62 -4.32 18.47
CA SER A 254 2.91 -3.82 17.12
C SER A 254 1.83 -3.04 16.36
N PRO A 255 0.50 -3.21 16.57
CA PRO A 255 -0.49 -2.30 15.96
C PRO A 255 -0.38 -0.84 16.43
N GLY A 256 0.43 -0.55 17.45
CA GLY A 256 0.78 0.82 17.86
C GLY A 256 1.53 1.59 16.77
N ASP A 257 2.31 0.92 15.91
CA ASP A 257 2.83 1.55 14.69
C ASP A 257 1.77 1.45 13.57
N PRO A 258 1.28 2.58 13.00
CA PRO A 258 0.33 2.52 11.90
C PRO A 258 0.83 1.77 10.64
N LEU A 259 2.14 1.51 10.51
CA LEU A 259 2.70 0.62 9.48
C LEU A 259 2.21 -0.83 9.60
N PHE A 260 1.76 -1.27 10.78
CA PHE A 260 1.13 -2.58 11.00
C PHE A 260 0.07 -2.89 9.94
N PHE A 261 -0.84 -1.95 9.73
CA PHE A 261 -1.98 -2.14 8.84
C PHE A 261 -1.55 -2.22 7.36
N LEU A 262 -0.47 -1.54 6.98
CA LEU A 262 0.09 -1.62 5.63
C LEU A 262 0.90 -2.90 5.40
N HIS A 263 1.59 -3.40 6.43
CA HIS A 263 2.28 -4.69 6.43
C HIS A 263 1.26 -5.83 6.30
N HIS A 264 0.29 -5.90 7.20
CA HIS A 264 -0.77 -6.93 7.15
C HIS A 264 -1.63 -6.84 5.89
N ALA A 265 -1.89 -5.64 5.33
CA ALA A 265 -2.57 -5.53 4.04
C ALA A 265 -1.77 -6.12 2.86
N ASN A 266 -0.43 -6.16 2.94
CA ASN A 266 0.40 -6.82 1.92
C ASN A 266 0.45 -8.34 2.12
N LEU A 267 0.49 -8.83 3.38
CA LEU A 267 0.33 -10.26 3.67
C LEU A 267 -1.04 -10.77 3.19
N ASP A 268 -2.10 -9.99 3.42
CA ASP A 268 -3.45 -10.30 2.97
C ASP A 268 -3.58 -10.35 1.44
N ARG A 269 -2.87 -9.47 0.73
CA ARG A 269 -2.72 -9.52 -0.74
C ARG A 269 -2.02 -10.81 -1.19
N ILE A 270 -0.92 -11.18 -0.53
CA ILE A 270 -0.16 -12.41 -0.85
C ILE A 270 -1.02 -13.66 -0.60
N TRP A 271 -1.83 -13.67 0.45
CA TRP A 271 -2.81 -14.74 0.69
C TRP A 271 -3.91 -14.78 -0.38
N TRP A 272 -4.46 -13.62 -0.76
CA TRP A 272 -5.41 -13.54 -1.87
C TRP A 272 -4.82 -14.06 -3.20
N GLU A 273 -3.57 -13.71 -3.53
CA GLU A 273 -2.85 -14.23 -4.70
C GLU A 273 -2.67 -15.76 -4.64
N TRP A 274 -2.34 -16.31 -3.47
CA TRP A 274 -2.27 -17.76 -3.26
C TRP A 274 -3.65 -18.43 -3.46
N GLN A 275 -4.74 -17.84 -2.96
CA GLN A 275 -6.10 -18.35 -3.15
C GLN A 275 -6.51 -18.32 -4.62
N MET A 276 -6.23 -17.21 -5.32
CA MET A 276 -6.61 -17.03 -6.73
C MET A 276 -5.81 -17.89 -7.72
N ALA A 277 -4.72 -18.52 -7.31
CA ALA A 277 -3.96 -19.46 -8.13
C ALA A 277 -4.66 -20.83 -8.32
N ASP A 278 -5.55 -21.23 -7.38
CA ASP A 278 -6.43 -22.39 -7.51
C ASP A 278 -7.71 -22.18 -6.67
N PRO A 279 -8.62 -21.27 -7.09
CA PRO A 279 -9.72 -20.82 -6.25
C PRO A 279 -10.71 -21.95 -5.92
N ALA A 280 -10.83 -22.94 -6.80
CA ALA A 280 -11.70 -24.11 -6.60
C ALA A 280 -11.28 -24.95 -5.38
N LYS A 281 -9.97 -25.02 -5.07
CA LYS A 281 -9.46 -25.68 -3.86
C LYS A 281 -9.25 -24.71 -2.70
N ARG A 282 -8.68 -23.54 -2.98
CA ARG A 282 -8.04 -22.68 -1.96
C ARG A 282 -8.91 -21.57 -1.38
N LEU A 283 -10.05 -21.24 -2.00
CA LEU A 283 -10.91 -20.14 -1.53
C LEU A 283 -11.50 -20.44 -0.14
N HIS A 284 -11.83 -21.69 0.12
CA HIS A 284 -12.40 -22.19 1.38
C HIS A 284 -11.47 -23.16 2.11
N GLU A 285 -10.20 -23.25 1.71
CA GLU A 285 -9.22 -24.09 2.42
C GLU A 285 -8.81 -23.38 3.71
N VAL A 286 -9.13 -24.01 4.85
CA VAL A 286 -8.61 -23.63 6.16
C VAL A 286 -8.24 -24.89 6.95
N SER A 287 -7.13 -24.81 7.69
CA SER A 287 -6.59 -25.91 8.47
C SER A 287 -5.67 -25.36 9.56
N GLY A 288 -5.15 -26.23 10.43
CA GLY A 288 -4.27 -25.86 11.54
C GLY A 288 -4.98 -25.91 12.90
N ARG A 289 -4.20 -25.76 13.97
CA ARG A 289 -4.69 -25.76 15.36
C ARG A 289 -5.47 -24.49 15.68
N ALA A 290 -6.48 -24.59 16.54
CA ALA A 290 -7.27 -23.45 17.01
C ALA A 290 -6.65 -22.74 18.23
N SER A 291 -5.73 -23.39 18.95
CA SER A 291 -4.99 -22.85 20.09
C SER A 291 -3.52 -23.28 20.05
N VAL A 292 -2.63 -22.45 20.60
CA VAL A 292 -1.21 -22.79 20.82
C VAL A 292 -0.99 -23.62 22.10
N THR A 293 -1.97 -23.68 23.00
CA THR A 293 -1.99 -24.50 24.22
C THR A 293 -3.08 -25.58 24.15
N PRO A 294 -2.94 -26.71 24.89
CA PRO A 294 -3.98 -27.72 24.98
C PRO A 294 -5.29 -27.17 25.57
N PRO A 295 -6.48 -27.60 25.09
CA PRO A 295 -6.69 -28.47 23.94
C PRO A 295 -6.50 -27.71 22.61
N TYR A 296 -5.62 -28.22 21.74
CA TYR A 296 -5.20 -27.49 20.53
C TYR A 296 -6.32 -27.24 19.51
N GLY A 297 -7.36 -28.07 19.48
CA GLY A 297 -8.48 -27.97 18.54
C GLY A 297 -8.09 -28.06 17.06
N LYS A 298 -9.07 -27.89 16.17
CA LYS A 298 -8.85 -27.69 14.73
C LYS A 298 -9.68 -26.49 14.27
N VAL A 299 -9.11 -25.65 13.42
CA VAL A 299 -9.85 -24.57 12.77
C VAL A 299 -10.74 -25.16 11.67
N THR A 300 -11.95 -24.62 11.57
CA THR A 300 -12.96 -24.97 10.55
C THR A 300 -13.55 -23.67 9.99
N LEU A 301 -14.36 -23.78 8.95
CA LEU A 301 -15.09 -22.64 8.40
C LEU A 301 -16.05 -22.00 9.42
N GLU A 302 -16.56 -22.76 10.40
CA GLU A 302 -17.41 -22.26 11.49
C GLU A 302 -16.63 -21.70 12.69
N THR A 303 -15.30 -21.70 12.65
CA THR A 303 -14.49 -21.11 13.73
C THR A 303 -14.70 -19.60 13.79
N MET A 304 -15.23 -19.11 14.90
CA MET A 304 -15.60 -17.70 15.09
C MET A 304 -14.37 -16.82 15.32
N LEU A 305 -14.29 -15.72 14.58
CA LEU A 305 -13.23 -14.72 14.64
C LEU A 305 -13.63 -13.64 15.65
N GLU A 306 -13.03 -13.67 16.83
CA GLU A 306 -13.30 -12.72 17.92
C GLU A 306 -12.73 -11.32 17.62
N MET A 307 -13.55 -10.28 17.74
CA MET A 307 -13.19 -8.87 17.50
C MET A 307 -13.46 -7.96 18.71
N GLY A 308 -13.62 -8.55 19.91
CA GLY A 308 -13.97 -7.82 21.13
C GLY A 308 -15.27 -7.03 20.95
N SER A 309 -15.29 -5.77 21.40
CA SER A 309 -16.39 -4.84 21.14
C SER A 309 -16.19 -3.97 19.88
N LEU A 310 -15.09 -4.15 19.12
CA LEU A 310 -14.85 -3.39 17.87
C LEU A 310 -15.72 -3.87 16.71
N ALA A 311 -16.12 -5.14 16.69
CA ALA A 311 -17.07 -5.68 15.72
C ALA A 311 -17.71 -6.98 16.21
N GLU A 312 -18.84 -7.34 15.59
CA GLU A 312 -19.43 -8.66 15.73
C GLU A 312 -18.44 -9.77 15.34
N ARG A 313 -18.40 -10.85 16.15
CA ARG A 313 -17.69 -12.09 15.82
C ARG A 313 -18.37 -12.79 14.65
N VAL A 314 -17.59 -13.18 13.65
CA VAL A 314 -18.07 -13.83 12.42
C VAL A 314 -17.37 -15.17 12.21
N PRO A 315 -18.01 -16.18 11.59
CA PRO A 315 -17.32 -17.42 11.23
C PRO A 315 -16.19 -17.16 10.23
N THR A 316 -15.21 -18.06 10.21
CA THR A 316 -14.04 -18.00 9.30
C THR A 316 -14.48 -18.03 7.83
N GLN A 317 -15.56 -18.75 7.53
CA GLN A 317 -16.38 -18.51 6.36
C GLN A 317 -17.30 -17.32 6.62
N VAL A 318 -17.03 -16.18 5.98
CA VAL A 318 -17.98 -15.07 5.98
C VAL A 318 -19.27 -15.54 5.28
N PRO A 319 -20.46 -15.47 5.93
CA PRO A 319 -21.70 -15.89 5.30
C PRO A 319 -22.04 -14.98 4.11
N GLY A 320 -22.01 -15.53 2.89
CA GLY A 320 -22.52 -14.84 1.71
C GLY A 320 -21.55 -14.54 0.55
N HIS A 321 -20.51 -15.36 0.33
CA HIS A 321 -19.81 -15.39 -0.96
C HIS A 321 -19.63 -16.82 -1.50
N GLY A 322 -20.75 -17.43 -1.90
CA GLY A 322 -20.70 -18.51 -2.87
C GLY A 322 -20.29 -17.95 -4.23
N LEU A 323 -19.00 -18.05 -4.58
CA LEU A 323 -18.54 -17.80 -5.93
C LEU A 323 -18.97 -18.97 -6.81
N ALA A 324 -20.17 -18.86 -7.40
CA ALA A 324 -20.54 -19.73 -8.51
C ALA A 324 -19.49 -19.60 -9.62
N ALA A 325 -19.12 -20.73 -10.25
CA ALA A 325 -18.09 -20.79 -11.27
C ALA A 325 -18.51 -19.98 -12.51
N GLY A 326 -18.11 -18.70 -12.55
CA GLY A 326 -18.60 -17.72 -13.54
C GLY A 326 -17.64 -16.56 -13.79
N ILE A 327 -16.34 -16.74 -13.58
CA ILE A 327 -15.34 -15.74 -13.96
C ILE A 327 -15.08 -15.85 -15.48
N HIS A 328 -15.80 -15.03 -16.26
CA HIS A 328 -15.44 -14.77 -17.65
C HIS A 328 -13.98 -14.33 -17.73
N HIS A 329 -13.24 -14.89 -18.69
CA HIS A 329 -11.83 -14.58 -18.92
C HIS A 329 -11.62 -13.11 -19.30
N SER A 330 -11.34 -12.28 -18.31
CA SER A 330 -10.62 -11.02 -18.47
C SER A 330 -9.27 -11.17 -17.80
N THR A 331 -8.30 -11.73 -18.52
CA THR A 331 -6.89 -11.75 -18.10
C THR A 331 -6.41 -10.32 -17.93
N SER A 332 -6.34 -9.84 -16.68
CA SER A 332 -5.74 -8.53 -16.41
C SER A 332 -4.28 -8.55 -16.87
N LYS A 333 -3.83 -7.47 -17.53
CA LYS A 333 -2.47 -7.36 -18.11
C LYS A 333 -1.32 -7.49 -17.09
N ALA A 334 -1.60 -7.59 -15.79
CA ALA A 334 -0.61 -7.74 -14.72
C ALA A 334 0.23 -9.04 -14.80
N PHE A 335 -0.16 -10.02 -15.62
CA PHE A 335 0.61 -11.26 -15.85
C PHE A 335 1.68 -11.16 -16.97
N GLN A 336 1.73 -10.07 -17.76
CA GLN A 336 2.64 -9.98 -18.91
C GLN A 336 4.04 -9.42 -18.60
N ASP A 337 4.24 -8.75 -17.45
CA ASP A 337 5.55 -8.19 -17.07
C ASP A 337 6.44 -9.19 -16.28
N TRP A 338 6.09 -10.48 -16.25
CA TRP A 338 6.80 -11.55 -15.55
C TRP A 338 7.57 -12.46 -16.51
N ASP A 339 8.35 -11.87 -17.42
CA ASP A 339 9.13 -12.62 -18.41
C ASP A 339 10.47 -13.11 -17.83
N VAL A 340 10.40 -14.11 -16.94
CA VAL A 340 11.55 -14.94 -16.56
C VAL A 340 11.28 -16.36 -17.04
N LYS A 341 11.93 -16.73 -18.15
CA LYS A 341 11.90 -18.09 -18.70
C LYS A 341 12.28 -19.10 -17.62
N VAL A 342 11.32 -19.94 -17.23
CA VAL A 342 11.55 -21.07 -16.32
C VAL A 342 12.55 -22.05 -16.95
N PRO A 343 13.75 -22.25 -16.39
CA PRO A 343 14.66 -23.27 -16.88
C PRO A 343 14.11 -24.65 -16.51
N ASN A 344 13.85 -25.49 -17.51
CA ASN A 344 13.39 -26.86 -17.31
C ASN A 344 14.58 -27.75 -16.90
N ILE A 345 14.92 -27.76 -15.61
CA ILE A 345 16.05 -28.54 -15.08
C ILE A 345 15.57 -29.95 -14.72
N ARG A 346 15.73 -30.87 -15.69
CA ARG A 346 15.87 -32.31 -15.38
C ARG A 346 17.31 -32.58 -14.96
N GLY A 347 17.52 -32.89 -13.68
CA GLY A 347 18.64 -33.67 -13.14
C GLY A 347 20.06 -33.08 -13.23
N ASP A 348 20.64 -32.71 -12.08
CA ASP A 348 22.08 -32.82 -11.81
C ASP A 348 22.27 -33.51 -10.43
N PRO A 349 22.90 -34.69 -10.36
CA PRO A 349 23.05 -35.44 -9.12
C PRO A 349 24.40 -35.13 -8.43
N ARG A 350 24.50 -34.01 -7.71
CA ARG A 350 25.75 -33.66 -6.98
C ARG A 350 25.53 -32.84 -5.70
N LEU A 351 25.15 -33.53 -4.62
CA LEU A 351 25.42 -33.10 -3.24
C LEU A 351 25.85 -34.31 -2.42
N HIS A 352 27.15 -34.36 -2.08
CA HIS A 352 27.73 -35.38 -1.22
C HIS A 352 27.46 -35.07 0.26
N TRP A 353 27.24 -36.12 1.04
CA TRP A 353 27.10 -36.10 2.49
C TRP A 353 28.46 -35.98 3.21
N LEU A 354 28.43 -35.58 4.49
CA LEU A 354 29.00 -36.23 5.70
C LEU A 354 29.05 -35.19 6.87
N PRO A 355 29.21 -35.56 8.17
CA PRO A 355 28.12 -36.15 8.96
C PRO A 355 28.03 -35.69 10.45
N THR A 356 27.15 -36.36 11.21
CA THR A 356 27.09 -36.50 12.70
C THR A 356 26.66 -35.30 13.56
N GLY A 357 25.82 -35.48 14.60
CA GLY A 357 25.18 -36.74 15.01
C GLY A 357 24.08 -36.66 16.09
N ALA A 358 23.28 -37.74 16.14
CA ALA A 358 22.97 -38.59 17.32
C ALA A 358 22.34 -37.93 18.59
N LEU A 359 21.31 -38.45 19.29
CA LEU A 359 20.55 -39.72 19.30
C LEU A 359 19.03 -39.46 19.64
N PRO A 360 18.19 -40.38 20.19
CA PRO A 360 17.26 -41.15 19.35
C PRO A 360 15.80 -41.25 19.87
N VAL A 361 14.85 -41.60 18.99
CA VAL A 361 13.67 -42.40 19.40
C VAL A 361 13.39 -43.45 18.31
N THR A 362 13.23 -44.69 18.73
CA THR A 362 13.04 -45.87 17.86
C THR A 362 11.57 -46.14 17.55
N CYS A 363 11.28 -46.60 16.32
CA CYS A 363 10.23 -47.59 16.03
C CYS A 363 10.48 -48.24 14.66
N THR A 364 9.92 -49.42 14.47
CA THR A 364 10.55 -50.48 13.67
C THR A 364 9.78 -50.86 12.40
N ALA A 365 10.53 -51.13 11.32
CA ALA A 365 10.24 -51.98 10.15
C ALA A 365 8.82 -52.10 9.56
N CYS A 366 8.73 -51.94 8.22
CA CYS A 366 8.33 -53.05 7.33
C CYS A 366 8.89 -52.85 5.92
N THR A 367 9.18 -53.95 5.23
CA THR A 367 9.92 -54.03 3.95
C THR A 367 9.02 -54.39 2.77
N SER A 368 9.32 -53.88 1.56
CA SER A 368 9.31 -54.66 0.30
C SER A 368 9.75 -53.86 -0.93
N SER A 369 10.72 -54.43 -1.65
CA SER A 369 11.05 -54.21 -3.08
C SER A 369 10.12 -55.13 -3.95
N PRO A 370 10.11 -55.16 -5.32
CA PRO A 370 11.25 -54.88 -6.21
C PRO A 370 11.00 -54.37 -7.68
N SER A 371 12.14 -54.24 -8.39
CA SER A 371 12.40 -54.55 -9.82
C SER A 371 11.82 -53.70 -10.99
N SER A 372 12.77 -53.12 -11.76
CA SER A 372 12.76 -52.91 -13.23
C SER A 372 13.49 -54.11 -13.92
N PRO A 373 13.82 -54.19 -15.26
CA PRO A 373 13.70 -53.18 -16.34
C PRO A 373 13.43 -53.68 -17.82
N SER A 374 13.42 -52.72 -18.78
CA SER A 374 13.95 -52.83 -20.18
C SER A 374 13.07 -53.45 -21.34
N PRO A 375 13.40 -53.27 -22.66
CA PRO A 375 13.11 -52.05 -23.47
C PRO A 375 12.72 -52.28 -24.98
N LEU A 376 12.82 -51.21 -25.84
CA LEU A 376 12.87 -51.15 -27.34
C LEU A 376 11.55 -51.00 -28.14
N PRO A 377 11.57 -50.53 -29.43
CA PRO A 377 12.40 -49.48 -30.05
C PRO A 377 11.59 -48.48 -30.95
N ALA A 378 12.29 -47.51 -31.57
CA ALA A 378 11.75 -46.58 -32.59
C ALA A 378 11.84 -47.13 -34.04
N PRO A 379 11.28 -46.43 -35.04
CA PRO A 379 12.19 -45.91 -36.08
C PRO A 379 11.88 -44.50 -36.65
N ARG A 380 12.83 -44.06 -37.49
CA ARG A 380 13.05 -42.74 -38.11
C ARG A 380 12.08 -42.38 -39.25
N SER A 381 11.94 -41.08 -39.57
CA SER A 381 12.46 -40.51 -40.84
C SER A 381 12.33 -38.97 -40.98
N ARG A 382 13.16 -38.41 -41.86
CA ARG A 382 13.29 -37.02 -42.38
C ARG A 382 13.55 -37.20 -43.91
N PRO A 383 13.39 -36.21 -44.84
CA PRO A 383 14.23 -34.99 -44.83
C PRO A 383 13.72 -33.72 -45.60
N SER A 384 14.59 -32.68 -45.63
CA SER A 384 14.85 -31.66 -46.69
C SER A 384 13.71 -30.76 -47.24
N ALA A 385 13.75 -29.42 -47.05
CA ALA A 385 14.44 -28.39 -47.88
C ALA A 385 13.48 -27.74 -48.92
N THR A 386 13.64 -26.54 -49.49
CA THR A 386 14.74 -25.54 -49.55
C THR A 386 14.19 -24.09 -49.66
N ARG A 387 15.05 -23.10 -49.96
CA ARG A 387 14.90 -21.64 -49.83
C ARG A 387 14.82 -20.92 -51.19
N GLN A 388 13.96 -19.91 -51.36
CA GLN A 388 13.95 -18.80 -52.35
C GLN A 388 12.63 -18.01 -52.21
N SER A 389 12.40 -16.74 -52.56
CA SER A 389 13.16 -15.50 -52.83
C SER A 389 12.12 -14.43 -53.25
N LEU A 390 12.31 -13.15 -52.92
CA LEU A 390 11.39 -12.03 -53.29
C LEU A 390 11.49 -11.64 -54.77
N PRO A 391 10.43 -11.00 -55.32
CA PRO A 391 10.61 -9.68 -55.92
C PRO A 391 9.51 -8.65 -55.55
N SER A 392 9.68 -7.42 -56.03
CA SER A 392 9.01 -6.19 -55.55
C SER A 392 8.05 -5.57 -56.58
N LEU A 393 6.97 -4.90 -56.15
CA LEU A 393 6.67 -3.45 -56.39
C LEU A 393 5.17 -3.05 -56.28
N LEU A 394 4.97 -1.92 -55.57
CA LEU A 394 4.01 -0.83 -55.75
C LEU A 394 2.52 -0.89 -55.29
N THR A 395 2.20 0.15 -54.51
CA THR A 395 0.93 0.90 -54.36
C THR A 395 -0.32 0.23 -53.77
N ALA A 396 -0.60 0.52 -52.49
CA ALA A 396 -1.83 1.22 -52.08
C ALA A 396 -1.77 1.82 -50.64
N ARG A 397 -2.36 3.01 -50.52
CA ARG A 397 -2.70 3.85 -49.35
C ARG A 397 -2.72 3.22 -47.93
N SER A 398 -2.08 3.93 -46.99
CA SER A 398 -2.41 3.91 -45.55
C SER A 398 -3.78 4.60 -45.31
N PRO A 399 -4.54 4.17 -44.28
CA PRO A 399 -4.68 5.03 -43.11
C PRO A 399 -4.59 4.28 -41.76
N PHE A 400 -4.63 5.05 -40.66
CA PHE A 400 -4.58 4.61 -39.24
C PHE A 400 -3.23 4.11 -38.71
N ALA A 401 -2.29 5.05 -38.56
CA ALA A 401 -1.38 5.01 -37.43
C ALA A 401 -2.15 5.32 -36.13
N LEU A 402 -2.10 4.43 -35.15
CA LEU A 402 -2.53 4.74 -33.78
C LEU A 402 -1.59 5.82 -33.20
N PRO A 403 -2.09 6.83 -32.47
CA PRO A 403 -1.22 7.78 -31.80
C PRO A 403 -0.40 7.06 -30.73
N ALA A 404 0.89 7.37 -30.64
CA ALA A 404 1.73 6.93 -29.54
C ALA A 404 1.06 7.32 -28.20
N SER A 405 0.92 6.37 -27.29
CA SER A 405 0.25 6.58 -26.01
C SER A 405 1.00 7.62 -25.19
N THR A 406 0.50 8.85 -25.19
CA THR A 406 0.98 9.88 -24.28
C THR A 406 0.71 9.41 -22.84
N PRO A 407 1.72 9.39 -21.95
CA PRO A 407 1.48 9.04 -20.56
C PRO A 407 0.51 10.07 -19.96
N HIS A 408 -0.62 9.60 -19.45
CA HIS A 408 -1.56 10.47 -18.76
C HIS A 408 -0.84 11.17 -17.58
N PRO A 409 -1.02 12.49 -17.42
CA PRO A 409 -0.43 13.21 -16.29
C PRO A 409 -0.94 12.64 -14.96
N ALA A 410 -0.04 12.56 -13.98
CA ALA A 410 -0.39 12.11 -12.63
C ALA A 410 -0.94 13.27 -11.79
N MET A 411 -0.52 14.49 -12.11
CA MET A 411 -1.01 15.73 -11.54
C MET A 411 -1.43 16.67 -12.67
N GLU A 412 -2.69 17.08 -12.64
CA GLU A 412 -3.26 18.16 -13.46
C GLU A 412 -3.72 19.24 -12.48
N ALA A 413 -3.11 20.42 -12.53
CA ALA A 413 -3.39 21.50 -11.59
C ALA A 413 -3.40 22.88 -12.28
N TYR A 414 -4.08 23.85 -11.68
CA TYR A 414 -4.22 25.20 -12.21
C TYR A 414 -3.98 26.27 -11.15
N PHE A 415 -3.57 27.46 -11.59
CA PHE A 415 -3.35 28.63 -10.73
C PHE A 415 -4.66 29.41 -10.64
N ASP A 416 -5.23 29.56 -9.43
CA ASP A 416 -6.52 30.23 -9.25
C ASP A 416 -6.48 31.75 -9.52
N ASN A 417 -5.30 32.37 -9.38
CA ASN A 417 -5.06 33.75 -9.81
C ASN A 417 -4.56 33.82 -11.27
N LYS A 418 -5.50 33.91 -12.22
CA LYS A 418 -5.24 33.99 -13.67
C LYS A 418 -4.36 35.18 -14.11
N GLY A 419 -4.27 36.23 -13.29
CA GLY A 419 -3.51 37.44 -13.62
C GLY A 419 -2.12 37.49 -13.01
N ASN A 420 -1.89 36.76 -11.91
CA ASN A 420 -0.64 36.86 -11.15
C ASN A 420 -0.26 35.52 -10.51
N ILE A 421 0.53 34.72 -11.24
CA ILE A 421 1.02 33.42 -10.75
C ILE A 421 1.85 33.53 -9.46
N LEU A 422 2.44 34.69 -9.17
CA LEU A 422 3.28 34.94 -7.99
C LEU A 422 2.52 34.99 -6.66
N ASN A 423 1.19 35.19 -6.71
CA ASN A 423 0.29 35.30 -5.57
C ASN A 423 -1.01 34.54 -5.89
N ALA A 424 -0.90 33.22 -5.94
CA ALA A 424 -1.92 32.29 -6.42
C ALA A 424 -1.93 31.01 -5.57
N ARG A 425 -3.04 30.27 -5.55
CA ARG A 425 -3.03 28.86 -5.13
C ARG A 425 -2.96 27.95 -6.35
N ILE A 426 -2.16 26.90 -6.24
CA ILE A 426 -2.11 25.79 -7.18
C ILE A 426 -3.16 24.78 -6.73
N ARG A 427 -4.17 24.55 -7.56
CA ARG A 427 -5.33 23.68 -7.25
C ARG A 427 -5.40 22.48 -8.18
N VAL A 428 -5.78 21.32 -7.67
CA VAL A 428 -6.04 20.13 -8.50
C VAL A 428 -7.21 20.42 -9.45
N ALA A 429 -7.07 20.07 -10.73
CA ALA A 429 -8.10 20.31 -11.74
C ALA A 429 -9.39 19.50 -11.53
N ARG A 430 -9.32 18.36 -10.82
CA ARG A 430 -10.42 17.41 -10.62
C ARG A 430 -11.38 17.75 -9.49
N ASP A 431 -10.88 18.30 -8.39
CA ASP A 431 -11.69 18.57 -7.18
C ASP A 431 -11.52 20.01 -6.64
N HIS A 432 -10.73 20.85 -7.32
CA HIS A 432 -10.43 22.24 -6.96
C HIS A 432 -9.76 22.43 -5.58
N SER A 433 -9.29 21.35 -4.95
CA SER A 433 -8.54 21.40 -3.69
C SER A 433 -7.21 22.14 -3.90
N ALA A 434 -6.82 22.98 -2.94
CA ALA A 434 -5.57 23.71 -2.99
C ALA A 434 -4.43 22.82 -2.45
N ILE A 435 -3.36 22.69 -3.24
CA ILE A 435 -2.17 21.89 -2.95
C ILE A 435 -1.11 22.78 -2.33
N TYR A 436 -0.85 23.91 -3.01
CA TYR A 436 0.14 24.89 -2.62
C TYR A 436 -0.43 26.30 -2.70
N THR A 437 0.01 27.16 -1.80
CA THR A 437 -0.13 28.61 -1.91
C THR A 437 1.23 29.21 -2.26
N LEU A 438 1.28 29.95 -3.37
CA LEU A 438 2.43 30.75 -3.76
C LEU A 438 2.24 32.20 -3.26
N LYS A 439 3.22 32.72 -2.53
CA LYS A 439 3.23 34.11 -2.02
C LYS A 439 4.56 34.76 -2.33
N THR A 440 4.54 35.96 -2.92
CA THR A 440 5.75 36.72 -3.25
C THR A 440 5.84 37.99 -2.44
N SER A 441 6.94 38.13 -1.70
CA SER A 441 7.28 39.35 -0.97
C SER A 441 8.15 40.27 -1.82
N PHE A 442 7.89 41.57 -1.72
CA PHE A 442 8.62 42.64 -2.40
C PHE A 442 9.34 43.48 -1.35
N GLY A 443 10.58 43.89 -1.63
CA GLY A 443 11.39 44.68 -0.70
C GLY A 443 11.45 46.14 -1.13
N GLY A 444 10.30 46.84 -1.07
CA GLY A 444 10.14 48.23 -1.47
C GLY A 444 10.58 48.49 -2.93
N LEU A 445 11.27 49.60 -3.16
CA LEU A 445 11.85 50.00 -4.45
C LEU A 445 12.84 48.99 -5.09
N ARG A 446 13.22 47.91 -4.38
CA ARG A 446 14.25 46.95 -4.80
C ARG A 446 13.69 45.58 -5.22
N GLY A 447 12.51 45.57 -5.86
CA GLY A 447 11.92 44.38 -6.51
C GLY A 447 11.61 43.19 -5.59
N ARG A 448 11.37 42.02 -6.20
CA ARG A 448 11.05 40.76 -5.51
C ARG A 448 12.17 40.34 -4.54
N LYS A 449 11.79 39.93 -3.33
CA LYS A 449 12.70 39.42 -2.29
C LYS A 449 12.73 37.89 -2.29
N VAL A 450 11.59 37.27 -1.97
CA VAL A 450 11.40 35.81 -1.97
C VAL A 450 10.00 35.45 -2.45
N THR A 451 9.89 34.38 -3.23
CA THR A 451 8.64 33.70 -3.56
C THR A 451 8.60 32.38 -2.81
N VAL A 452 7.57 32.19 -2.00
CA VAL A 452 7.37 31.05 -1.12
C VAL A 452 6.28 30.16 -1.70
N LEU A 453 6.60 28.90 -1.98
CA LEU A 453 5.65 27.80 -2.18
C LEU A 453 5.42 27.15 -0.81
N GLN A 454 4.21 27.34 -0.29
CA GLN A 454 3.74 26.81 0.98
C GLN A 454 2.75 25.68 0.72
N ASP A 455 2.87 24.55 1.42
CA ASP A 455 1.85 23.48 1.40
C ASP A 455 0.59 23.97 2.13
N GLU A 456 -0.58 23.77 1.52
CA GLU A 456 -1.88 24.15 2.12
C GLU A 456 -2.29 23.21 3.27
N ASN A 457 -1.71 22.02 3.35
CA ASN A 457 -1.76 21.13 4.51
C ASN A 457 -0.33 20.92 5.03
N PRO A 458 0.27 21.95 5.67
CA PRO A 458 1.65 21.87 6.14
C PRO A 458 1.76 20.90 7.32
N GLY A 459 2.78 20.04 7.28
CA GLY A 459 3.23 19.33 8.48
C GLY A 459 3.81 20.32 9.51
N PRO A 460 4.16 19.83 10.73
CA PRO A 460 4.81 20.67 11.72
C PRO A 460 6.09 21.33 11.15
N PRO A 461 6.46 22.55 11.57
CA PRO A 461 7.59 23.27 11.00
C PRO A 461 8.90 22.51 11.13
N LEU A 462 9.65 22.37 10.03
CA LEU A 462 10.99 21.76 10.00
C LEU A 462 12.03 22.53 10.86
N SER A 463 11.68 23.70 11.39
CA SER A 463 12.45 24.44 12.39
C SER A 463 11.53 25.36 13.18
N PRO A 464 11.72 25.52 14.50
CA PRO A 464 10.98 26.51 15.29
C PRO A 464 11.11 27.93 14.69
N GLY A 465 10.00 28.66 14.62
CA GLY A 465 9.96 30.06 14.17
C GLY A 465 10.12 30.31 12.66
N LYS A 466 10.31 29.27 11.82
CA LYS A 466 10.31 29.44 10.36
C LYS A 466 8.93 29.07 9.76
N PRO A 467 8.37 29.88 8.84
CA PRO A 467 7.18 29.48 8.09
C PRO A 467 7.46 28.24 7.25
N ALA A 468 6.46 27.36 7.09
CA ALA A 468 6.56 26.10 6.36
C ALA A 468 6.68 26.31 4.84
N CYS A 469 7.85 26.75 4.39
CA CYS A 469 8.23 26.77 2.98
C CYS A 469 8.64 25.36 2.56
N VAL A 470 7.87 24.72 1.68
CA VAL A 470 8.29 23.47 1.03
C VAL A 470 9.23 23.76 -0.14
N GLY A 471 9.09 24.93 -0.78
CA GLY A 471 9.95 25.39 -1.87
C GLY A 471 10.04 26.91 -1.97
N CYS A 472 11.23 27.50 -2.02
CA CYS A 472 11.42 28.96 -2.00
C CYS A 472 12.35 29.42 -3.14
N ILE A 473 12.01 30.51 -3.83
CA ILE A 473 12.88 31.22 -4.77
C ILE A 473 13.38 32.50 -4.10
N TRP A 474 14.67 32.54 -3.79
CA TRP A 474 15.36 33.68 -3.18
C TRP A 474 15.94 34.57 -4.29
N TRP A 475 15.11 35.46 -4.82
CA TRP A 475 15.40 36.26 -6.02
C TRP A 475 16.68 37.10 -5.93
N ARG A 476 16.96 37.67 -4.76
CA ARG A 476 18.16 38.51 -4.52
C ARG A 476 19.43 37.69 -4.38
N GLU A 477 19.36 36.58 -3.66
CA GLU A 477 20.46 35.63 -3.44
C GLU A 477 20.73 34.78 -4.70
N LYS A 478 19.83 34.82 -5.69
CA LYS A 478 19.82 33.92 -6.85
C LYS A 478 19.91 32.47 -6.41
N ALA A 479 19.10 32.09 -5.42
CA ALA A 479 19.07 30.75 -4.85
C ALA A 479 17.66 30.14 -4.90
N VAL A 480 17.61 28.81 -4.92
CA VAL A 480 16.38 28.00 -4.80
C VAL A 480 16.54 27.10 -3.59
N GLU A 481 15.47 26.97 -2.82
CA GLU A 481 15.41 26.11 -1.65
C GLU A 481 14.28 25.10 -1.84
N VAL A 482 14.57 23.82 -1.64
CA VAL A 482 13.61 22.71 -1.78
C VAL A 482 13.75 21.86 -0.52
N LEU A 483 12.64 21.65 0.19
CA LEU A 483 12.58 20.84 1.41
C LEU A 483 13.68 21.20 2.44
N GLY A 484 13.92 22.51 2.64
CA GLY A 484 14.91 23.05 3.57
C GLY A 484 16.37 23.06 3.08
N GLN A 485 16.70 22.40 1.96
CA GLN A 485 18.01 22.50 1.33
C GLN A 485 18.06 23.69 0.37
N ARG A 486 18.93 24.67 0.62
CA ARG A 486 19.16 25.85 -0.26
C ARG A 486 20.39 25.65 -1.14
N LYS A 487 20.25 25.89 -2.44
CA LYS A 487 21.34 25.87 -3.43
C LYS A 487 21.32 27.14 -4.29
N ALA A 488 22.46 27.57 -4.80
CA ALA A 488 22.47 28.69 -5.74
C ALA A 488 21.86 28.23 -7.08
N VAL A 489 21.13 29.11 -7.78
CA VAL A 489 20.56 28.82 -9.11
C VAL A 489 21.64 28.31 -10.06
N ARG A 490 22.85 28.88 -10.01
CA ARG A 490 24.00 28.44 -10.85
C ARG A 490 24.44 26.99 -10.64
N GLU A 491 24.14 26.38 -9.49
CA GLU A 491 24.47 24.97 -9.18
C GLU A 491 23.41 24.01 -9.73
N VAL A 492 22.15 24.46 -9.79
CA VAL A 492 21.00 23.64 -10.20
C VAL A 492 20.49 23.96 -11.61
N ARG A 493 21.04 24.99 -12.27
CA ARG A 493 20.64 25.49 -13.59
C ARG A 493 21.86 25.84 -14.44
N ARG A 494 22.09 25.08 -15.51
CA ARG A 494 23.06 25.41 -16.57
C ARG A 494 22.34 25.96 -17.82
N THR A 495 23.10 26.53 -18.74
CA THR A 495 22.54 27.06 -20.00
C THR A 495 23.54 26.83 -21.12
N GLU A 496 23.07 26.29 -22.24
CA GLU A 496 23.87 25.99 -23.42
C GLU A 496 23.30 26.64 -24.68
N GLY A 497 24.14 26.76 -25.70
CA GLY A 497 23.79 27.36 -26.99
C GLY A 497 24.06 28.87 -27.05
N TRP A 498 24.72 29.29 -28.13
CA TRP A 498 25.09 30.69 -28.37
C TRP A 498 23.89 31.54 -28.82
N PHE A 499 23.13 31.05 -29.81
CA PHE A 499 21.99 31.76 -30.41
C PHE A 499 20.63 31.32 -29.85
N LYS A 500 20.45 30.03 -29.55
CA LYS A 500 19.26 29.48 -28.89
C LYS A 500 19.67 28.94 -27.52
N LYS A 501 19.43 29.73 -26.47
CA LYS A 501 19.77 29.36 -25.09
C LYS A 501 18.80 28.32 -24.56
N THR A 502 19.29 27.10 -24.39
CA THR A 502 18.57 26.00 -23.75
C THR A 502 18.87 26.01 -22.25
N HIS A 503 17.86 25.80 -21.41
CA HIS A 503 18.00 25.81 -19.96
C HIS A 503 17.87 24.40 -19.41
N TYR A 504 18.89 23.90 -18.71
CA TYR A 504 18.86 22.58 -18.08
C TYR A 504 18.87 22.73 -16.57
N TRP A 505 17.99 21.99 -15.91
CA TRP A 505 17.76 22.04 -14.47
C TRP A 505 17.96 20.66 -13.84
N ARG A 506 18.84 20.56 -12.84
CA ARG A 506 19.11 19.33 -12.10
C ARG A 506 19.35 19.67 -10.63
N TRP A 507 18.63 19.03 -9.71
CA TRP A 507 18.78 19.34 -8.27
C TRP A 507 20.08 18.81 -7.67
N SER A 508 20.50 17.61 -8.06
CA SER A 508 21.71 16.92 -7.59
C SER A 508 22.16 15.88 -8.62
N GLU A 509 23.39 15.39 -8.53
CA GLU A 509 23.96 14.47 -9.53
C GLU A 509 23.24 13.11 -9.59
N ASP A 510 22.62 12.69 -8.49
CA ASP A 510 21.79 11.48 -8.39
C ASP A 510 20.34 11.68 -8.89
N ARG A 511 19.98 12.89 -9.32
CA ARG A 511 18.66 13.23 -9.86
C ARG A 511 18.71 13.51 -11.35
N LYS A 512 17.55 13.37 -11.99
CA LYS A 512 17.39 13.58 -13.43
C LYS A 512 17.66 15.04 -13.80
N GLU A 513 18.20 15.26 -14.99
CA GLU A 513 18.37 16.59 -15.57
C GLU A 513 17.26 16.88 -16.56
N TYR A 514 16.53 17.97 -16.32
CA TYR A 514 15.39 18.40 -17.11
C TYR A 514 15.78 19.54 -18.04
N GLU A 515 15.55 19.33 -19.33
CA GLU A 515 15.63 20.37 -20.34
C GLU A 515 14.33 21.19 -20.33
N LEU A 516 14.40 22.46 -19.96
CA LEU A 516 13.27 23.39 -19.95
C LEU A 516 13.29 24.26 -21.21
N ARG A 517 12.27 24.10 -22.05
CA ARG A 517 12.03 24.92 -23.24
C ARG A 517 10.70 25.66 -23.13
N HIS A 518 10.64 26.88 -23.64
CA HIS A 518 9.40 27.62 -23.84
C HIS A 518 8.88 27.37 -25.26
N GLU A 519 7.75 26.68 -25.36
CA GLU A 519 7.01 26.40 -26.61
C GLU A 519 5.77 27.32 -26.71
N HIS A 520 4.95 27.18 -27.76
CA HIS A 520 3.85 28.12 -28.07
C HIS A 520 2.83 28.35 -26.93
N GLU A 521 2.61 27.36 -26.06
CA GLU A 521 1.63 27.45 -24.95
C GLU A 521 2.25 27.67 -23.56
N GLY A 522 3.58 27.78 -23.46
CA GLY A 522 4.31 27.93 -22.19
C GLY A 522 5.52 27.02 -22.06
N TRP A 523 5.88 26.63 -20.84
CA TRP A 523 7.07 25.82 -20.55
C TRP A 523 6.81 24.33 -20.64
N LYS A 524 7.84 23.60 -21.04
CA LYS A 524 7.89 22.14 -21.11
C LYS A 524 9.23 21.67 -20.59
N ALA A 525 9.19 20.74 -19.64
CA ALA A 525 10.35 20.06 -19.11
C ALA A 525 10.44 18.67 -19.77
N THR A 526 11.54 18.41 -20.46
CA THR A 526 11.83 17.12 -21.10
C THR A 526 13.07 16.45 -20.53
N LEU A 527 13.11 15.13 -20.62
CA LEU A 527 14.27 14.28 -20.34
C LEU A 527 14.80 13.74 -21.66
N ASP A 528 15.95 13.06 -21.62
CA ASP A 528 16.50 12.27 -22.72
C ASP A 528 16.56 13.05 -24.06
N GLN A 529 17.13 14.27 -24.01
CA GLN A 529 17.26 15.19 -25.17
C GLN A 529 15.94 15.55 -25.88
N GLY A 530 14.81 15.50 -25.16
CA GLY A 530 13.48 15.86 -25.68
C GLY A 530 12.56 14.66 -25.95
N LEU A 531 13.05 13.42 -25.80
CA LEU A 531 12.29 12.20 -26.12
C LEU A 531 11.12 11.96 -25.15
N SER A 532 11.26 12.29 -23.87
CA SER A 532 10.22 12.08 -22.86
C SER A 532 9.87 13.37 -22.13
N ILE A 533 8.57 13.58 -21.87
CA ILE A 533 8.04 14.81 -21.25
C ILE A 533 7.84 14.56 -19.77
N ALA A 534 8.55 15.30 -18.91
CA ALA A 534 8.43 15.22 -17.47
C ALA A 534 7.28 16.09 -16.94
N ALA A 535 7.19 17.34 -17.42
CA ALA A 535 6.18 18.30 -17.02
C ALA A 535 5.85 19.32 -18.12
N ARG A 536 4.68 19.98 -18.00
CA ARG A 536 4.30 21.17 -18.78
C ARG A 536 3.75 22.23 -17.83
N PHE A 537 4.07 23.49 -18.06
CA PHE A 537 3.48 24.65 -17.39
C PHE A 537 2.97 25.62 -18.45
N ARG A 538 1.66 25.56 -18.71
CA ARG A 538 0.96 26.45 -19.63
C ARG A 538 0.79 27.81 -18.98
N VAL A 539 1.23 28.86 -19.66
CA VAL A 539 1.14 30.24 -19.17
C VAL A 539 0.70 31.14 -20.33
N PRO A 540 -0.41 31.90 -20.18
CA PRO A 540 -0.91 32.71 -21.27
C PRO A 540 0.03 33.86 -21.62
N PHE A 541 0.35 33.98 -22.91
CA PHE A 541 0.97 35.17 -23.48
C PHE A 541 -0.09 36.27 -23.65
N ARG A 542 0.22 37.54 -23.32
CA ARG A 542 -0.65 38.71 -23.57
C ARG A 542 0.00 39.64 -24.60
N PRO A 543 -0.75 40.47 -25.35
CA PRO A 543 -2.22 40.61 -25.39
C PRO A 543 -2.85 40.57 -26.80
N HIS A 544 -4.14 40.20 -26.88
CA HIS A 544 -5.10 40.87 -27.76
C HIS A 544 -6.47 40.97 -27.04
N LEU A 545 -7.19 42.07 -27.26
CA LEU A 545 -8.13 42.66 -26.29
C LEU A 545 -9.43 41.89 -25.98
N PHE A 546 -9.72 40.77 -26.64
CA PHE A 546 -11.09 40.24 -26.73
C PHE A 546 -11.25 38.73 -26.49
N HIS A 547 -10.29 38.04 -25.85
CA HIS A 547 -10.38 36.60 -25.59
C HIS A 547 -10.32 36.26 -24.10
N LYS A 548 -11.10 35.24 -23.70
CA LYS A 548 -11.20 34.78 -22.31
C LYS A 548 -9.82 34.35 -21.80
N THR A 549 -9.40 34.89 -20.65
CA THR A 549 -8.11 34.57 -20.02
C THR A 549 -8.03 33.08 -19.68
N ILE A 550 -7.16 32.36 -20.40
CA ILE A 550 -6.83 30.96 -20.12
C ILE A 550 -6.15 30.90 -18.75
N THR A 551 -6.60 29.98 -17.91
CA THR A 551 -6.02 29.76 -16.58
C THR A 551 -4.62 29.15 -16.75
N PRO A 552 -3.57 29.61 -16.03
CA PRO A 552 -2.28 28.93 -16.06
C PRO A 552 -2.41 27.51 -15.47
N GLU A 553 -1.83 26.52 -16.12
CA GLU A 553 -1.95 25.10 -15.76
C GLU A 553 -0.58 24.45 -15.63
N VAL A 554 -0.38 23.65 -14.59
CA VAL A 554 0.82 22.83 -14.40
C VAL A 554 0.45 21.35 -14.41
N HIS A 555 1.18 20.59 -15.22
CA HIS A 555 0.95 19.17 -15.50
C HIS A 555 2.24 18.40 -15.24
N LEU A 556 2.23 17.43 -14.32
CA LEU A 556 3.40 16.57 -14.04
C LEU A 556 3.08 15.12 -14.36
N THR A 557 4.04 14.42 -14.96
CA THR A 557 4.02 12.95 -15.07
C THR A 557 4.29 12.30 -13.72
N LYS A 558 3.90 11.02 -13.59
CA LYS A 558 4.09 10.27 -12.34
C LYS A 558 5.55 10.25 -11.83
N PRO A 559 6.58 9.97 -12.67
CA PRO A 559 7.96 9.94 -12.18
C PRO A 559 8.46 11.32 -11.76
N ALA A 560 8.06 12.37 -12.47
CA ALA A 560 8.39 13.75 -12.13
C ALA A 560 7.73 14.20 -10.81
N LEU A 561 6.50 13.75 -10.55
CA LEU A 561 5.77 13.99 -9.30
C LEU A 561 6.41 13.24 -8.11
N GLU A 562 6.84 11.99 -8.31
CA GLU A 562 7.42 11.17 -7.24
C GLU A 562 8.82 11.64 -6.80
N GLU A 563 9.63 12.17 -7.73
CA GLU A 563 11.03 12.54 -7.44
C GLU A 563 11.22 14.05 -7.27
N ASP A 564 10.65 14.88 -8.15
CA ASP A 564 11.05 16.29 -8.36
C ASP A 564 9.89 17.31 -8.34
N GLU A 565 8.70 16.97 -7.82
CA GLU A 565 7.49 17.81 -7.81
C GLU A 565 7.78 19.29 -7.50
N VAL A 566 8.27 19.56 -6.29
CA VAL A 566 8.56 20.93 -5.82
C VAL A 566 9.65 21.58 -6.66
N PHE A 567 10.72 20.84 -6.99
CA PHE A 567 11.84 21.37 -7.77
C PHE A 567 11.42 21.83 -9.17
N LEU A 568 10.65 21.00 -9.89
CA LEU A 568 10.14 21.31 -11.22
C LEU A 568 9.14 22.46 -11.21
N ILE A 569 8.23 22.52 -10.22
CA ILE A 569 7.31 23.64 -10.05
C ILE A 569 8.10 24.94 -9.87
N LEU A 570 9.10 24.97 -8.98
CA LEU A 570 9.94 26.17 -8.77
C LEU A 570 10.77 26.52 -10.01
N ALA A 571 11.33 25.54 -10.73
CA ALA A 571 12.12 25.77 -11.94
C ALA A 571 11.27 26.40 -13.06
N MET A 572 10.07 25.87 -13.30
CA MET A 572 9.14 26.42 -14.30
C MET A 572 8.62 27.81 -13.92
N ILE A 573 8.32 28.06 -12.64
CA ILE A 573 7.98 29.41 -12.15
C ILE A 573 9.18 30.37 -12.31
N TYR A 574 10.40 29.93 -11.97
CA TYR A 574 11.60 30.76 -12.08
C TYR A 574 11.83 31.21 -13.53
N GLU A 575 11.78 30.27 -14.48
CA GLU A 575 12.00 30.57 -15.90
C GLU A 575 10.89 31.46 -16.48
N GLU A 576 9.63 31.22 -16.12
CA GLU A 576 8.53 32.06 -16.58
C GLU A 576 8.67 33.50 -16.11
N ILE A 577 8.99 33.70 -14.83
CA ILE A 577 9.19 35.06 -14.30
C ILE A 577 10.44 35.71 -14.92
N LYS A 578 11.50 34.95 -15.21
CA LYS A 578 12.65 35.47 -15.97
C LYS A 578 12.33 35.82 -17.42
N ARG A 579 11.35 35.17 -18.04
CA ARG A 579 10.83 35.51 -19.37
C ARG A 579 9.95 36.76 -19.33
N GLN A 580 9.05 36.85 -18.35
CA GLN A 580 8.24 38.05 -18.09
C GLN A 580 9.12 39.27 -17.81
N ASP A 581 10.18 39.12 -17.01
CA ASP A 581 11.15 40.20 -16.75
C ASP A 581 11.82 40.71 -18.03
N ARG A 582 12.23 39.80 -18.93
CA ARG A 582 12.86 40.17 -20.21
C ARG A 582 11.86 40.88 -21.12
N THR A 583 10.64 40.37 -21.23
CA THR A 583 9.58 40.97 -22.09
C THR A 583 9.12 42.34 -21.57
N ASN A 584 8.99 42.50 -20.26
CA ASN A 584 8.72 43.81 -19.66
C ASN A 584 9.92 44.76 -19.83
N SER A 585 11.17 44.29 -19.67
CA SER A 585 12.37 45.12 -19.92
C SER A 585 12.45 45.62 -21.36
N SER A 586 11.99 44.85 -22.35
CA SER A 586 11.89 45.31 -23.74
C SER A 586 10.75 46.30 -24.02
N SER A 587 9.81 46.48 -23.10
CA SER A 587 8.79 47.55 -23.16
C SER A 587 9.14 48.80 -22.35
N VAL A 588 10.19 48.79 -21.52
CA VAL A 588 10.68 49.99 -20.80
C VAL A 588 11.51 50.90 -21.73
N ASN A 589 10.93 51.26 -22.87
CA ASN A 589 11.15 52.54 -23.54
C ASN A 589 9.88 53.41 -23.54
N GLY A 590 8.82 53.00 -22.81
CA GLY A 590 7.61 53.79 -22.64
C GLY A 590 6.86 53.48 -21.34
N GLY A 591 7.02 54.34 -20.33
CA GLY A 591 6.00 54.66 -19.32
C GLY A 591 5.59 53.60 -18.28
N LEU A 592 5.98 53.82 -17.03
CA LEU A 592 5.20 53.59 -15.79
C LEU A 592 4.30 52.33 -15.74
N GLY A 593 4.81 51.26 -15.11
CA GLY A 593 4.07 50.00 -14.93
C GLY A 593 3.16 49.94 -13.70
N TRP A 594 2.42 48.82 -13.62
CA TRP A 594 1.78 48.24 -12.44
C TRP A 594 1.82 46.71 -12.54
#